data_AF-A0A433PD40-F1
#
_entry.id   AF-A0A433PD40-F1
#
_cell.length_a   1.000
_cell.length_b   1.000
_cell.length_c   1.000
_cell.angle_alpha   90.00
_cell.angle_beta   90.00
_cell.angle_gamma   90.00
#
_symmetry.space_group_name_H-M   'P 1'
#
loop_
_entity.id
_entity.type
_entity.pdbx_description
1 polymer ?
#
loop_
_entity_poly.entity_id
_entity_poly.type
_entity_poly.pdbx_seq_one_letter_code
_entity_poly.pdbx_strand_id
1 'polypeptide(L)'
;MVKDVLGFSVRLDAPELSLMPNSVVQGYVDFTLNTSRTVACIRLRFLGEELAQTYDPFPWGESMRNGFSWGENDQKLEQKQQITLFDVTEILLGDDPDDYICRNKQELEAGVHHIPFTLTMPNVNWPPAFKVGIYL
;
A
#
# COMPACT_ATOMS: atom_id res chain seq x y z
N MET A 1 9.21 -5.41 -28.10
CA MET A 1 8.79 -6.11 -26.86
C MET A 1 7.29 -5.89 -26.73
N VAL A 2 6.48 -6.93 -26.90
CA VAL A 2 5.01 -6.80 -26.79
C VAL A 2 4.65 -6.76 -25.30
N LYS A 3 3.78 -5.84 -24.90
CA LYS A 3 3.25 -5.83 -23.52
C LYS A 3 2.26 -6.98 -23.38
N ASP A 4 2.50 -7.84 -22.40
CA ASP A 4 1.67 -9.02 -22.15
C ASP A 4 0.39 -8.69 -21.36
N VAL A 5 0.48 -7.67 -20.49
CA VAL A 5 -0.65 -7.11 -19.76
C VAL A 5 -0.94 -5.73 -20.36
N LEU A 6 -2.15 -5.55 -20.90
CA LEU A 6 -2.58 -4.32 -21.57
C LEU A 6 -3.22 -3.32 -20.59
N GLY A 7 -3.82 -3.81 -19.51
CA GLY A 7 -4.45 -3.01 -18.47
C GLY A 7 -4.60 -3.82 -17.19
N PHE A 8 -4.57 -3.13 -16.05
CA PHE A 8 -4.75 -3.69 -14.72
C PHE A 8 -5.44 -2.64 -13.84
N SER A 9 -6.53 -3.01 -13.18
CA SER A 9 -7.24 -2.16 -12.23
C SER A 9 -7.84 -2.99 -11.11
N VAL A 10 -8.01 -2.36 -9.95
CA VAL A 10 -8.79 -2.92 -8.84
C VAL A 10 -10.03 -2.04 -8.69
N ARG A 11 -11.21 -2.64 -8.68
CA ARG A 11 -12.49 -1.95 -8.46
C ARG A 11 -13.09 -2.43 -7.15
N LEU A 12 -13.59 -1.49 -6.35
CA LEU A 12 -14.42 -1.79 -5.18
C LEU A 12 -15.89 -1.66 -5.57
N ASP A 13 -16.75 -2.52 -5.03
CA ASP A 13 -18.19 -2.45 -5.30
C ASP A 13 -18.83 -1.17 -4.72
N ALA A 14 -18.27 -0.66 -3.62
CA ALA A 14 -18.70 0.58 -2.96
C ALA A 14 -17.51 1.53 -2.72
N PRO A 15 -17.00 2.21 -3.77
CA PRO A 15 -15.77 2.99 -3.68
C PRO A 15 -15.89 4.26 -2.82
N GLU A 16 -17.11 4.73 -2.56
CA GLU A 16 -17.36 5.93 -1.75
C GLU A 16 -17.52 5.63 -0.24
N LEU A 17 -17.52 4.35 0.16
CA LEU A 17 -17.71 3.98 1.55
C LEU A 17 -16.41 4.17 2.34
N SER A 18 -16.47 4.94 3.43
CA SER A 18 -15.38 4.95 4.42
C SER A 18 -15.29 3.57 5.08
N LEU A 19 -14.13 2.92 4.94
CA LEU A 19 -13.89 1.61 5.51
C LEU A 19 -13.75 1.70 7.04
N MET A 20 -14.52 0.88 7.74
CA MET A 20 -14.49 0.77 9.19
C MET A 20 -13.88 -0.57 9.63
N PRO A 21 -13.38 -0.68 10.88
CA PRO A 21 -12.95 -1.95 11.45
C PRO A 21 -14.02 -3.03 11.30
N ASN A 22 -13.62 -4.23 10.89
CA ASN A 22 -14.50 -5.38 10.58
C ASN A 22 -15.49 -5.19 9.43
N SER A 23 -15.42 -4.08 8.67
CA SER A 23 -16.22 -3.95 7.45
C SER A 23 -15.78 -4.96 6.40
N VAL A 24 -16.74 -5.45 5.62
CA VAL A 24 -16.47 -6.35 4.49
C VAL A 24 -16.30 -5.50 3.24
N VAL A 25 -15.18 -5.72 2.53
CA VAL A 25 -14.84 -5.08 1.26
C VAL A 25 -14.96 -6.12 0.16
N GLN A 26 -15.71 -5.77 -0.88
CA GLN A 26 -15.92 -6.60 -2.05
C GLN A 26 -15.51 -5.83 -3.29
N GLY A 27 -15.04 -6.56 -4.30
CA GLY A 27 -14.59 -5.95 -5.53
C GLY A 27 -14.00 -6.96 -6.50
N TYR A 28 -13.32 -6.41 -7.51
CA TYR A 28 -12.74 -7.16 -8.61
C TYR A 28 -11.32 -6.67 -8.92
N VAL A 29 -10.44 -7.60 -9.24
CA VAL A 29 -9.19 -7.33 -9.95
C VAL A 29 -9.45 -7.57 -11.43
N ASP A 30 -9.40 -6.50 -12.23
CA ASP A 30 -9.60 -6.57 -13.67
C ASP A 30 -8.26 -6.41 -14.39
N PHE A 31 -8.01 -7.26 -15.37
CA PHE A 31 -6.84 -7.11 -16.23
C PHE A 31 -7.08 -7.71 -17.61
N THR A 32 -6.28 -7.25 -18.57
CA THR A 32 -6.35 -7.74 -19.95
C THR A 32 -5.01 -8.35 -20.35
N LEU A 33 -5.04 -9.62 -20.76
CA LEU A 33 -3.90 -10.33 -21.32
C LEU A 33 -3.94 -10.27 -22.85
N ASN A 34 -2.84 -9.86 -23.46
CA ASN A 34 -2.72 -9.84 -24.93
C ASN A 34 -2.52 -11.24 -25.52
N THR A 35 -1.93 -12.15 -24.74
CA THR A 35 -1.62 -13.53 -25.11
C THR A 35 -1.90 -14.42 -23.92
N SER A 36 -2.17 -15.71 -24.16
CA SER A 36 -2.29 -16.68 -23.07
C SER A 36 -0.98 -16.77 -22.28
N ARG A 37 -1.08 -16.86 -20.96
CA ARG A 37 0.06 -16.82 -20.03
C ARG A 37 -0.13 -17.80 -18.89
N THR A 38 0.94 -18.49 -18.56
CA THR A 38 1.03 -19.25 -17.32
C THR A 38 1.25 -18.31 -16.14
N VAL A 39 0.27 -18.24 -15.26
CA VAL A 39 0.26 -17.42 -14.04
C VAL A 39 0.49 -18.33 -12.84
N ALA A 40 1.46 -17.96 -12.00
CA ALA A 40 1.77 -18.70 -10.78
C ALA A 40 0.87 -18.29 -9.61
N CYS A 41 0.60 -16.99 -9.47
CA CYS A 41 -0.19 -16.45 -8.38
C CYS A 41 -0.78 -15.09 -8.77
N ILE A 42 -2.00 -14.81 -8.34
CA ILE A 42 -2.59 -13.47 -8.29
C ILE A 42 -2.91 -13.21 -6.82
N ARG A 43 -2.28 -12.19 -6.25
CA ARG A 43 -2.44 -11.80 -4.86
C ARG A 43 -2.87 -10.35 -4.73
N LEU A 44 -3.67 -10.09 -3.71
CA LEU A 44 -4.13 -8.76 -3.34
C LEU A 44 -3.60 -8.46 -1.93
N ARG A 45 -2.89 -7.33 -1.78
CA ARG A 45 -2.36 -6.89 -0.50
C ARG A 45 -3.03 -5.59 -0.08
N PHE A 46 -3.66 -5.62 1.08
CA PHE A 46 -4.26 -4.47 1.74
C PHE A 46 -3.33 -3.99 2.83
N LEU A 47 -2.80 -2.79 2.64
CA LEU A 47 -1.82 -2.17 3.52
C LEU A 47 -2.37 -0.85 4.04
N GLY A 48 -2.43 -0.73 5.36
CA GLY A 48 -2.74 0.51 6.06
C GLY A 48 -1.50 1.00 6.79
N GLU A 49 -1.05 2.21 6.46
CA GLU A 49 0.14 2.81 7.09
C GLU A 49 -0.16 4.22 7.57
N GLU A 50 0.41 4.54 8.73
CA GLU A 50 0.49 5.90 9.25
C GLU A 50 1.90 6.43 9.05
N LEU A 51 1.99 7.59 8.39
CA LEU A 51 3.24 8.29 8.14
C LEU A 51 3.21 9.61 8.91
N ALA A 52 3.96 9.68 10.01
CA ALA A 52 4.17 10.90 10.76
C ALA A 52 5.51 11.53 10.33
N GLN A 53 5.44 12.77 9.87
CA GLN A 53 6.62 13.57 9.53
C GLN A 53 6.54 14.89 10.27
N THR A 54 7.52 15.14 11.14
CA THR A 54 7.70 16.46 11.75
C THR A 54 8.82 17.17 11.03
N TYR A 55 8.55 18.43 10.70
CA TYR A 55 9.56 19.37 10.29
C TYR A 55 9.83 20.26 11.49
N ASP A 56 11.08 20.30 11.95
CA ASP A 56 11.52 21.34 12.87
C ASP A 56 11.85 22.59 12.03
N PRO A 57 11.03 23.66 12.10
CA PRO A 57 11.32 24.89 11.38
C PRO A 57 12.45 25.70 12.03
N PHE A 58 12.93 25.33 13.22
CA PHE A 58 13.99 26.07 13.92
C PHE A 58 14.92 25.16 14.74
N PRO A 59 16.13 24.83 14.26
CA PRO A 59 17.20 24.32 15.12
C PRO A 59 17.71 25.35 16.16
N TRP A 60 17.00 26.48 16.36
CA TRP A 60 17.43 27.65 17.13
C TRP A 60 16.72 27.77 18.48
N GLY A 61 16.37 26.63 19.11
CA GLY A 61 15.69 26.57 20.41
C GLY A 61 16.59 26.43 21.65
N GLU A 62 17.87 26.06 21.52
CA GLU A 62 18.78 25.89 22.68
C GLU A 62 20.20 26.48 22.49
N SER A 63 20.49 27.17 21.37
CA SER A 63 21.84 27.70 21.10
C SER A 63 22.06 29.15 21.55
N MET A 64 21.04 29.88 22.03
CA MET A 64 21.24 31.22 22.62
C MET A 64 21.59 31.19 24.12
N ARG A 65 22.43 30.24 24.55
CA ARG A 65 23.07 30.33 25.87
C ARG A 65 24.60 30.35 25.85
N ASN A 66 25.26 29.94 24.77
CA ASN A 66 26.71 30.06 24.65
C ASN A 66 27.08 30.36 23.20
N GLY A 67 27.54 31.59 22.96
CA GLY A 67 27.87 32.08 21.63
C GLY A 67 28.92 31.23 20.93
N PHE A 68 28.51 30.56 19.84
CA PHE A 68 29.40 30.05 18.79
C PHE A 68 28.64 30.12 17.46
N SER A 69 29.18 30.92 16.54
CA SER A 69 28.74 31.01 15.14
C SER A 69 29.63 30.09 14.32
N TRP A 70 29.10 29.03 13.72
CA TRP A 70 29.75 28.31 12.60
C TRP A 70 28.74 27.56 11.73
N GLY A 71 28.77 27.84 10.41
CA GLY A 71 28.59 26.83 9.37
C GLY A 71 27.22 26.79 8.67
N GLU A 72 27.20 27.18 7.39
CA GLU A 72 26.22 26.73 6.39
C GLU A 72 26.08 25.21 6.45
N ASN A 73 24.98 24.71 7.01
CA ASN A 73 24.29 23.47 6.68
C ASN A 73 23.16 23.28 7.70
N ASP A 74 22.12 24.12 7.60
CA ASP A 74 20.85 23.90 8.30
C ASP A 74 20.17 22.64 7.72
N GLN A 75 20.70 21.46 8.08
CA GLN A 75 20.03 20.20 7.86
C GLN A 75 18.77 20.21 8.72
N LYS A 76 17.63 20.50 8.09
CA LYS A 76 16.31 20.27 8.67
C LYS A 76 16.29 18.87 9.27
N LEU A 77 16.18 18.79 10.59
CA LEU A 77 15.98 17.53 11.29
C LEU A 77 14.58 17.04 10.94
N GLU A 78 14.48 16.21 9.90
CA GLU A 78 13.25 15.51 9.56
C GLU A 78 13.15 14.27 10.44
N GLN A 79 12.22 14.26 11.40
CA GLN A 79 11.84 13.00 12.04
C GLN A 79 10.70 12.38 11.22
N LYS A 80 10.91 11.14 10.79
CA LYS A 80 9.95 10.34 10.06
C LYS A 80 9.66 9.08 10.85
N GLN A 81 8.39 8.82 11.12
CA GLN A 81 7.92 7.59 11.72
C GLN A 81 6.88 6.97 10.78
N GLN A 82 7.08 5.69 10.45
CA GLN A 82 6.14 4.88 9.66
C GLN A 82 5.64 3.76 10.55
N ILE A 83 4.31 3.66 10.69
CA ILE A 83 3.65 2.62 11.48
C ILE A 83 2.73 1.84 10.55
N THR A 84 2.92 0.53 10.48
CA THR A 84 1.99 -0.37 9.80
C THR A 84 0.82 -0.65 10.74
N LEU A 85 -0.38 -0.23 10.33
CA LEU A 85 -1.62 -0.44 11.07
C LEU A 85 -2.19 -1.83 10.78
N PHE A 86 -2.16 -2.22 9.52
CA PHE A 86 -2.48 -3.57 9.08
C PHE A 86 -1.78 -3.93 7.76
N ASP A 87 -1.53 -5.21 7.58
CA ASP A 87 -0.97 -5.78 6.37
C ASP A 87 -1.63 -7.14 6.14
N VAL A 88 -2.58 -7.20 5.22
CA VAL A 88 -3.34 -8.41 4.91
C VAL A 88 -3.11 -8.77 3.45
N THR A 89 -2.74 -10.02 3.22
CA THR A 89 -2.57 -10.57 1.87
C THR A 89 -3.61 -11.65 1.64
N GLU A 90 -4.28 -11.57 0.50
CA GLU A 90 -5.24 -12.56 0.01
C GLU A 90 -4.75 -13.12 -1.31
N ILE A 91 -4.75 -14.44 -1.45
CA ILE A 91 -4.43 -15.13 -2.69
C ILE A 91 -5.73 -15.36 -3.44
N LEU A 92 -5.85 -14.74 -4.61
CA LEU A 92 -7.05 -14.83 -5.45
C LEU A 92 -6.97 -15.97 -6.47
N LEU A 93 -5.75 -16.32 -6.89
CA LEU A 93 -5.49 -17.39 -7.85
C LEU A 93 -4.09 -17.97 -7.62
N GLY A 94 -3.92 -19.27 -7.77
CA GLY A 94 -2.64 -19.96 -7.60
C GLY A 94 -2.28 -20.24 -6.13
N ASP A 95 -1.00 -20.55 -5.91
CA ASP A 95 -0.45 -20.85 -4.58
C ASP A 95 0.36 -19.67 -4.03
N ASP A 96 0.70 -19.71 -2.74
CA ASP A 96 1.59 -18.73 -2.11
C ASP A 96 3.00 -18.85 -2.73
N PRO A 97 3.58 -17.76 -3.28
CA PRO A 97 4.95 -17.81 -3.81
C PRO A 97 6.03 -18.11 -2.77
N ASP A 98 5.75 -17.95 -1.47
CA ASP A 98 6.68 -18.30 -0.39
C ASP A 98 6.75 -19.81 -0.14
N ASP A 99 5.81 -20.59 -0.67
CA ASP A 99 6.03 -22.03 -0.83
C ASP A 99 7.12 -22.20 -1.89
N TYR A 100 8.26 -22.76 -1.47
CA TYR A 100 9.45 -23.06 -2.31
C TYR A 100 9.16 -23.84 -3.60
N ILE A 101 7.91 -24.26 -3.81
CA ILE A 101 7.43 -24.97 -4.99
C ILE A 101 6.07 -24.36 -5.35
N CYS A 102 6.01 -23.37 -6.26
CA CYS A 102 4.78 -23.01 -6.96
C CYS A 102 4.30 -24.21 -7.79
N ARG A 103 3.49 -25.08 -7.18
CA ARG A 103 3.03 -26.34 -7.78
C ARG A 103 1.89 -26.10 -8.75
N ASN A 104 0.99 -25.17 -8.45
CA ASN A 104 -0.21 -24.92 -9.23
C ASN A 104 -0.04 -23.68 -10.11
N LYS A 105 0.73 -23.84 -11.18
CA LYS A 105 0.75 -22.88 -12.28
C LYS A 105 -0.53 -23.05 -13.10
N GLN A 106 -1.28 -21.97 -13.28
CA GLN A 106 -2.51 -21.96 -14.05
C GLN A 106 -2.29 -21.21 -15.37
N GLU A 107 -2.77 -21.78 -16.47
CA GLU A 107 -2.79 -21.06 -17.75
C GLU A 107 -4.03 -20.16 -17.80
N LEU A 108 -3.81 -18.87 -18.03
CA LEU A 108 -4.85 -17.90 -18.31
C LEU A 108 -4.84 -17.56 -19.79
N GLU A 109 -6.01 -17.63 -20.41
CA GLU A 109 -6.16 -17.31 -21.83
C GLU A 109 -5.98 -15.82 -22.12
N ALA A 110 -5.65 -15.50 -23.37
CA ALA A 110 -5.72 -14.13 -23.87
C ALA A 110 -7.15 -13.58 -23.71
N GLY A 111 -7.29 -12.32 -23.27
CA GLY A 111 -8.59 -11.69 -23.08
C GLY A 111 -8.69 -10.88 -21.79
N VAL A 112 -9.93 -10.52 -21.46
CA VAL A 112 -10.27 -9.73 -20.27
C VAL A 112 -10.64 -10.68 -19.13
N HIS A 113 -10.04 -10.46 -17.97
CA HIS A 113 -10.23 -11.24 -16.76
C HIS A 113 -10.80 -10.36 -15.65
N HIS A 114 -11.74 -10.92 -14.90
CA HIS A 114 -12.38 -10.27 -13.75
C HIS A 114 -12.33 -11.24 -12.57
N ILE A 115 -11.42 -11.01 -11.63
CA ILE A 115 -11.22 -11.89 -10.49
C ILE A 115 -11.88 -11.27 -9.25
N PRO A 116 -12.99 -11.83 -8.74
CA PRO A 116 -13.64 -11.30 -7.55
C PRO A 116 -12.78 -11.52 -6.32
N PHE A 117 -12.91 -10.63 -5.34
CA PHE A 117 -12.33 -10.80 -4.00
C PHE A 117 -13.32 -10.38 -2.92
N THR A 118 -13.13 -10.89 -1.71
CA THR A 118 -13.90 -10.48 -0.53
C THR A 118 -13.01 -10.52 0.69
N LEU A 119 -12.79 -9.35 1.27
CA LEU A 119 -11.92 -9.18 2.43
C LEU A 119 -12.73 -8.66 3.62
N THR A 120 -12.44 -9.16 4.82
CA THR A 120 -12.86 -8.49 6.06
C THR A 120 -11.74 -7.58 6.54
N MET A 121 -12.01 -6.29 6.68
CA MET A 121 -11.03 -5.34 7.20
C MET A 121 -10.63 -5.70 8.63
N PRO A 122 -9.34 -5.60 8.99
CA PRO A 122 -8.86 -5.96 10.32
C PRO A 122 -9.60 -5.27 11.44
N ASN A 123 -9.66 -5.92 12.61
CA ASN A 123 -10.22 -5.32 13.82
C ASN A 123 -9.18 -4.45 14.54
N VAL A 124 -8.63 -3.45 13.85
CA VAL A 124 -7.67 -2.51 14.44
C VAL A 124 -8.23 -1.11 14.34
N ASN A 125 -8.01 -0.30 15.37
CA ASN A 125 -8.43 1.10 15.33
C ASN A 125 -7.41 1.86 14.47
N TRP A 126 -7.81 2.32 13.29
CA TRP A 126 -6.99 3.20 12.45
C TRP A 126 -7.54 4.62 12.46
N PRO A 127 -6.66 5.64 12.44
CA PRO A 127 -7.10 7.01 12.28
C PRO A 127 -7.84 7.20 10.93
N PRO A 128 -8.74 8.19 10.82
CA PRO A 128 -9.36 8.51 9.55
C PRO A 128 -8.30 8.80 8.49
N ALA A 129 -8.53 8.39 7.24
CA ALA A 129 -7.60 8.65 6.15
C ALA A 129 -7.55 10.15 5.82
N PHE A 130 -6.61 10.89 6.41
CA PHE A 130 -6.33 12.27 6.08
C PHE A 130 -4.83 12.55 6.02
N LYS A 131 -4.45 13.55 5.22
CA LYS A 131 -3.11 14.12 5.20
C LYS A 131 -3.14 15.40 6.02
N VAL A 132 -2.54 15.39 7.21
CA VAL A 132 -2.35 16.60 8.02
C VAL A 132 -0.87 16.92 8.05
N GLY A 133 -0.50 18.11 7.60
CA GLY A 133 0.83 18.67 7.84
C GLY A 133 0.85 19.33 9.21
N ILE A 134 1.68 18.83 10.12
CA ILE A 134 1.93 19.48 11.41
C ILE A 134 3.28 20.18 11.29
N TYR A 135 3.24 21.51 11.38
CA TYR A 135 4.42 22.35 11.51
C TYR A 135 4.53 22.69 13.00
N LEU A 136 5.59 22.22 13.65
CA LEU A 136 5.83 22.48 15.07
C LEU A 136 6.58 23.80 15.25
#